data_AF-A0A7G2N6N3-F1
#
_entry.id   AF-A0A7G2N6N3-F1
#
_cell.length_a   1.000
_cell.length_b   1.000
_cell.length_c   1.000
_cell.angle_alpha   90.00
_cell.angle_beta   90.00
_cell.angle_gamma   90.00
#
_symmetry.space_group_name_H-M   'P 1'
#
loop_
_entity.id
_entity.type
_entity.pdbx_description
1 polymer ?
#
loop_
_entity_poly.entity_id
_entity_poly.type
_entity_poly.pdbx_seq_one_letter_code
_entity_poly.pdbx_strand_id
1 'polypeptide(L)'
;MLEFENKLRHQQSQALTRAEVRKISATNNVISLNGEVLLVPKETIFSDFDITFNPNGNIQSIKRAKIVVQLPYHDNQTITYQLQLGSGLYKKTTS
;
A
#
# COMPACT_ATOMS: atom_id res chain seq x y z
N MET A 1 1.64 13.73 -4.59
CA MET A 1 2.07 12.37 -4.19
C MET A 1 0.86 11.70 -3.54
N LEU A 2 0.51 10.49 -3.94
CA LEU A 2 -0.78 9.89 -3.54
C LEU A 2 -0.75 9.44 -2.08
N GLU A 3 -1.89 9.54 -1.39
CA GLU A 3 -2.00 9.14 0.02
C GLU A 3 -1.52 7.70 0.26
N PHE A 4 -1.86 6.77 -0.63
CA PHE A 4 -1.39 5.39 -0.57
C PHE A 4 0.15 5.27 -0.56
N GLU A 5 0.86 5.99 -1.43
CA GLU A 5 2.34 5.95 -1.52
C GLU A 5 2.98 6.45 -0.23
N ASN A 6 2.41 7.51 0.35
CA ASN A 6 2.86 8.05 1.62
C ASN A 6 2.68 7.04 2.74
N LYS A 7 1.54 6.34 2.80
CA LYS A 7 1.28 5.33 3.83
C LYS A 7 2.16 4.10 3.67
N LEU A 8 2.37 3.63 2.44
CA LEU A 8 3.27 2.51 2.15
C LEU A 8 4.69 2.80 2.65
N ARG A 9 5.26 3.94 2.26
CA ARG A 9 6.59 4.39 2.69
C ARG A 9 6.66 4.63 4.19
N HIS A 10 5.59 5.16 4.78
CA HIS A 10 5.52 5.38 6.22
C HIS A 10 5.56 4.07 7.00
N GLN A 11 4.78 3.05 6.62
CA GLN A 11 4.82 1.74 7.28
C GLN A 11 6.20 1.08 7.13
N GLN A 12 6.82 1.19 5.96
CA GLN A 12 8.17 0.71 5.71
C GLN A 12 9.21 1.39 6.63
N SER A 13 9.14 2.73 6.72
CA SER A 13 10.03 3.52 7.57
C SER A 13 9.80 3.26 9.06
N GLN A 14 8.55 3.10 9.49
CA GLN A 14 8.21 2.76 10.87
C GLN A 14 8.67 1.36 11.25
N ALA A 15 8.59 0.40 10.34
CA ALA A 15 9.09 -0.95 10.58
C ALA A 15 10.59 -0.92 10.91
N LEU A 16 11.36 -0.16 10.11
CA LEU A 16 12.80 0.03 10.32
C LEU A 16 13.13 0.80 11.60
N THR A 17 12.49 1.95 11.82
CA THR A 17 12.82 2.85 12.94
C THR A 17 12.38 2.30 14.30
N ARG A 18 11.34 1.47 14.34
CA ARG A 18 10.85 0.85 15.58
C ARG A 18 11.32 -0.59 15.75
N ALA A 19 11.95 -1.18 14.72
CA ALA A 19 12.31 -2.60 14.67
C ALA A 19 11.10 -3.51 14.93
N GLU A 20 9.95 -3.19 14.32
CA GLU A 20 8.68 -3.91 14.52
C GLU A 20 8.08 -4.35 13.19
N VAL A 21 7.31 -5.44 13.21
CA VAL A 21 6.48 -5.84 12.08
C VAL A 21 5.41 -4.78 11.84
N ARG A 22 5.24 -4.39 10.58
CA ARG A 22 4.20 -3.43 10.17
C ARG A 22 3.39 -3.98 9.02
N LYS A 23 2.13 -3.59 8.94
CA LYS A 23 1.17 -4.11 7.96
C LYS A 23 0.37 -2.99 7.30
N ILE A 24 0.17 -3.12 6.00
CA ILE A 24 -0.81 -2.36 5.24
C ILE A 24 -1.63 -3.32 4.38
N SER A 25 -2.95 -3.20 4.42
CA SER A 25 -3.85 -4.05 3.66
C SER A 25 -5.05 -3.27 3.16
N ALA A 26 -5.65 -3.70 2.07
CA ALA A 26 -6.99 -3.27 1.66
C ALA A 26 -7.88 -4.49 1.48
N THR A 27 -9.12 -4.41 1.97
CA THR A 27 -10.16 -5.43 1.74
C THR A 27 -11.50 -4.74 1.61
N ASN A 28 -12.28 -5.06 0.59
CA ASN A 28 -13.58 -4.42 0.32
C ASN A 28 -13.48 -2.89 0.25
N ASN A 29 -12.42 -2.39 -0.40
CA ASN A 29 -12.11 -0.96 -0.51
C ASN A 29 -11.78 -0.23 0.81
N VAL A 30 -11.60 -0.97 1.90
CA VAL A 30 -11.19 -0.40 3.21
C VAL A 30 -9.70 -0.65 3.41
N ILE A 31 -8.91 0.41 3.54
CA ILE A 31 -7.50 0.31 3.89
C ILE A 31 -7.34 0.20 5.40
N SER A 32 -6.45 -0.67 5.84
CA SER A 32 -6.06 -0.83 7.25
C SER A 32 -4.55 -0.76 7.42
N LEU A 33 -4.10 -0.08 8.46
CA LEU A 33 -2.70 0.06 8.88
C LEU A 33 -2.54 -0.62 10.24
N ASN A 34 -1.79 -1.72 10.32
CA ASN A 34 -1.64 -2.50 11.55
C ASN A 34 -2.98 -2.88 12.23
N GLY A 35 -4.05 -3.02 11.44
CA GLY A 35 -5.41 -3.31 11.94
C GLY A 35 -6.29 -2.07 12.17
N GLU A 36 -5.72 -0.86 12.13
CA GLU A 36 -6.49 0.39 12.24
C GLU A 36 -7.01 0.82 10.87
N VAL A 37 -8.32 1.06 10.76
CA VAL A 37 -8.95 1.50 9.51
C VAL A 37 -8.52 2.92 9.17
N LEU A 38 -8.09 3.11 7.93
CA LEU A 38 -7.76 4.42 7.39
C LEU A 38 -8.93 4.97 6.58
N LEU A 39 -9.31 6.20 6.88
CA LEU A 39 -10.22 6.96 6.01
C LEU A 39 -9.45 7.39 4.77
N VAL A 40 -9.85 6.84 3.63
CA VAL A 40 -9.46 7.31 2.30
C VAL A 40 -10.66 7.95 1.61
N PRO A 41 -10.46 8.81 0.60
CA PRO A 41 -11.57 9.37 -0.15
C PRO A 41 -12.49 8.25 -0.64
N LYS A 42 -13.80 8.34 -0.35
CA LYS A 42 -14.79 7.27 -0.62
C LYS A 42 -14.79 6.78 -2.07
N GLU A 43 -14.36 7.65 -2.96
CA GLU A 43 -14.37 7.44 -4.41
C GLU A 43 -13.09 6.77 -4.91
N THR A 44 -12.05 6.64 -4.07
CA THR A 44 -10.85 5.90 -4.43
C THR A 44 -11.14 4.41 -4.33
N ILE A 45 -10.89 3.68 -5.42
CA ILE A 45 -11.12 2.23 -5.46
C ILE A 45 -9.76 1.51 -5.43
N PHE A 46 -9.60 0.61 -4.46
CA PHE A 46 -8.43 -0.25 -4.28
C PHE A 46 -8.79 -1.70 -4.59
N SER A 47 -7.95 -2.37 -5.37
CA SER A 47 -7.93 -3.83 -5.38
C SER A 47 -7.54 -4.36 -3.99
N ASP A 48 -8.06 -5.50 -3.54
CA ASP A 48 -7.60 -6.07 -2.27
C ASP A 48 -6.10 -6.36 -2.30
N PHE A 49 -5.42 -6.14 -1.18
CA PHE A 49 -4.01 -6.47 -1.00
C PHE A 49 -3.68 -6.64 0.49
N ASP A 50 -2.55 -7.29 0.77
CA ASP A 50 -2.02 -7.47 2.10
C ASP A 50 -0.50 -7.50 2.01
N ILE A 51 0.16 -6.55 2.68
CA ILE A 51 1.61 -6.38 2.71
C ILE A 51 2.07 -6.36 4.16
N THR A 52 3.04 -7.21 4.48
CA THR A 52 3.72 -7.22 5.77
C THR A 52 5.18 -6.84 5.60
N PHE A 53 5.63 -5.87 6.39
CA PHE A 53 7.02 -5.46 6.51
C PHE A 53 7.65 -6.12 7.74
N ASN A 54 8.89 -6.60 7.60
CA ASN A 54 9.69 -7.05 8.72
C ASN A 54 10.36 -5.86 9.46
N PRO A 55 10.94 -6.09 10.65
CA PRO A 55 11.66 -5.07 11.42
C PRO A 55 12.80 -4.32 10.69
N ASN A 56 13.25 -4.84 9.57
CA ASN A 56 14.29 -4.28 8.71
C ASN A 56 13.71 -3.40 7.58
N GLY A 57 12.40 -3.17 7.56
CA GLY A 57 11.73 -2.38 6.53
C GLY A 57 11.63 -3.08 5.17
N ASN A 58 11.91 -4.38 5.11
CA ASN A 58 11.72 -5.19 3.91
C ASN A 58 10.33 -5.81 3.92
N ILE A 59 9.75 -5.99 2.74
CA ILE A 59 8.50 -6.73 2.60
C ILE A 59 8.77 -8.22 2.82
N GLN A 60 8.19 -8.73 3.91
CA GLN A 60 8.21 -10.13 4.29
C GLN A 60 7.19 -10.95 3.52
N SER A 61 5.99 -10.40 3.26
CA SER A 61 4.91 -11.10 2.56
C SER A 61 4.04 -10.14 1.76
N ILE A 62 3.51 -10.63 0.63
CA ILE A 62 2.57 -9.92 -0.23
C ILE A 62 1.52 -10.90 -0.74
N LYS A 63 0.25 -10.69 -0.40
CA LYS A 63 -0.85 -11.54 -0.92
C LYS A 63 -1.22 -11.20 -2.38
N ARG A 64 -0.97 -9.96 -2.82
CA ARG A 64 -1.13 -9.47 -4.20
C ARG A 64 -0.08 -8.42 -4.54
N ALA A 65 0.84 -8.76 -5.44
CA ALA A 65 1.93 -7.87 -5.85
C ALA A 65 1.48 -6.69 -6.73
N LYS A 66 0.35 -6.84 -7.44
CA LYS A 66 -0.25 -5.79 -8.26
C LYS A 66 -1.40 -5.14 -7.51
N ILE A 67 -1.24 -3.88 -7.14
CA ILE A 67 -2.26 -3.05 -6.50
C ILE A 67 -2.76 -2.05 -7.52
N VAL A 68 -4.06 -2.03 -7.77
CA VAL A 68 -4.71 -1.09 -8.68
C VAL A 68 -5.47 -0.07 -7.85
N VAL A 69 -5.24 1.20 -8.14
CA VAL A 69 -5.90 2.35 -7.52
C VAL A 69 -6.60 3.14 -8.62
N GLN A 70 -7.91 3.31 -8.53
CA GLN A 70 -8.67 4.13 -9.47
C GLN A 70 -9.05 5.45 -8.82
N LEU A 71 -8.83 6.55 -9.56
CA LEU A 71 -9.06 7.93 -9.13
C LEU A 71 -10.12 8.57 -10.04
N PRO A 72 -11.42 8.38 -9.78
CA PRO A 72 -12.48 8.86 -10.66
C PRO A 72 -12.50 10.38 -10.86
N TYR A 73 -12.02 11.16 -9.89
CA TYR A 73 -11.96 12.64 -9.95
C TYR A 73 -10.67 13.17 -10.60
N HIS A 74 -9.78 12.30 -11.04
CA HIS A 74 -8.59 12.63 -11.80
C HIS A 74 -8.68 12.00 -13.19
N ASP A 75 -9.70 12.35 -13.98
CA ASP A 75 -9.92 11.84 -15.34
C ASP A 75 -10.05 10.31 -15.43
N ASN A 76 -10.59 9.65 -14.39
CA ASN A 76 -10.61 8.19 -14.25
C ASN A 76 -9.23 7.54 -14.32
N GLN A 77 -8.18 8.27 -13.93
CA GLN A 77 -6.83 7.78 -13.91
C GLN A 77 -6.72 6.49 -13.11
N THR A 78 -6.05 5.51 -13.70
CA THR A 78 -5.77 4.22 -13.08
C THR A 78 -4.28 4.14 -12.78
N ILE A 79 -3.95 3.81 -11.54
CA ILE A 79 -2.58 3.70 -11.07
C ILE A 79 -2.33 2.28 -10.63
N THR A 80 -1.35 1.66 -11.25
CA THR A 80 -0.90 0.30 -10.92
C THR A 80 0.43 0.36 -10.20
N TYR A 81 0.47 -0.26 -9.02
CA TYR A 81 1.68 -0.50 -8.26
C TYR A 81 2.03 -1.98 -8.34
N GLN A 82 3.21 -2.30 -8.84
CA GLN A 82 3.75 -3.66 -8.86
C GLN A 82 4.90 -3.75 -7.85
N LEU A 83 4.62 -4.33 -6.68
CA LEU A 83 5.57 -4.50 -5.59
C LEU A 83 6.43 -5.74 -5.76
N GLN A 84 7.66 -5.68 -5.24
CA GLN A 84 8.58 -6.80 -5.16
C GLN A 84 8.78 -7.21 -3.69
N LEU A 85 8.75 -8.53 -3.44
CA LEU A 85 9.18 -9.11 -2.16
C LEU A 85 10.64 -8.72 -1.86
N GLY A 86 10.98 -8.56 -0.59
CA GLY A 86 12.30 -8.09 -0.19
C GLY A 86 12.34 -6.57 -0.04
N SER A 87 13.03 -5.85 -0.93
CA SER A 87 13.41 -4.42 -0.75
C SER A 87 12.25 -3.43 -0.57
N GLY A 88 11.02 -3.85 -0.83
CA GLY A 88 9.85 -2.97 -0.77
C GLY A 88 9.75 -1.98 -1.92
N LEU A 89 10.60 -2.13 -2.94
CA LEU A 89 10.51 -1.36 -4.17
C LEU A 89 9.25 -1.73 -4.95
N TYR A 90 8.73 -0.73 -5.66
CA TYR A 90 7.57 -0.88 -6.52
C TYR A 90 7.78 -0.18 -7.85
N LYS A 91 7.25 -0.78 -8.91
CA LYS A 91 7.07 -0.11 -10.20
C LYS A 91 5.70 0.55 -10.23
N LYS A 92 5.65 1.83 -10.57
CA LYS A 92 4.42 2.59 -10.76
C LYS A 92 4.12 2.74 -12.25
N THR A 93 2.87 2.52 -12.62
CA THR A 93 2.36 2.82 -13.97
C THR A 93 1.06 3.59 -13.83
N THR A 94 0.93 4.66 -14.59
CA THR A 94 -0.25 5.52 -14.64
C THR A 94 -0.86 5.40 -16.02
N SER A 95 -2.18 5.26 -16.10
CA SER A 95 -2.95 5.08 -17.34
C SER A 95 -4.21 5.92 -17.30
#